data_AF-A0A371HXC4-F1
#
_entry.id   AF-A0A371HXC4-F1
#
_cell.length_a   1.000
_cell.length_b   1.000
_cell.length_c   1.000
_cell.angle_alpha   90.00
_cell.angle_beta   90.00
_cell.angle_gamma   90.00
#
_symmetry.space_group_name_H-M   'P 1'
#
loop_
_entity.id
_entity.type
_entity.pdbx_description
1 polymer ?
#
loop_
_entity_poly.entity_id
_entity_poly.type
_entity_poly.pdbx_seq_one_letter_code
_entity_poly.pdbx_strand_id
1 'polypeptide(L)' 'MAAYIYDDKVLINCFQDSMTWVALNWYVSLERGRIKTWRDLAEAFLKQYKYNEDMAPDRSQLQNMV' A
#
# COMPACT_ATOMS: atom_id res chain seq x y z
N MET A 1 26.74 -6.64 12.61
CA MET A 1 27.20 -6.70 11.22
C MET A 1 25.97 -6.75 10.32
N ALA A 2 25.51 -5.60 9.84
CA ALA A 2 24.22 -5.43 9.17
C ALA A 2 24.31 -5.86 7.70
N ALA A 3 24.19 -7.16 7.44
CA ALA A 3 24.17 -7.73 6.10
C ALA A 3 22.77 -8.19 5.67
N TYR A 4 21.70 -7.68 6.29
CA TYR A 4 20.30 -7.95 5.89
C TYR A 4 19.81 -6.91 4.86
N ILE A 5 20.71 -6.52 3.97
CA ILE A 5 20.51 -5.45 2.99
C ILE A 5 19.74 -6.05 1.80
N TYR A 6 18.46 -5.68 1.67
CA TYR A 6 17.72 -5.66 0.40
C TYR A 6 17.42 -7.00 -0.28
N ASP A 7 16.85 -7.97 0.44
CA ASP A 7 16.07 -8.97 -0.27
C ASP A 7 14.66 -8.41 -0.46
N ASP A 8 14.38 -7.88 -1.66
CA ASP A 8 13.06 -7.35 -2.04
C ASP A 8 11.94 -8.31 -1.63
N LYS A 9 12.19 -9.62 -1.72
CA LYS A 9 11.21 -10.66 -1.36
C LYS A 9 10.91 -10.69 0.13
N VAL A 10 11.91 -10.48 0.98
CA VAL A 10 11.73 -10.47 2.44
C VAL A 10 10.92 -9.23 2.85
N LEU A 11 11.20 -8.08 2.25
CA LEU A 11 10.45 -6.85 2.50
C LEU A 11 9.00 -6.96 2.03
N ILE A 12 8.79 -7.49 0.82
CA ILE A 12 7.44 -7.74 0.27
C ILE A 12 6.65 -8.68 1.19
N ASN A 13 7.25 -9.79 1.64
CA ASN A 13 6.57 -10.74 2.53
C ASN A 13 6.25 -10.13 3.90
N CYS A 14 7.20 -9.41 4.51
CA CYS A 14 6.97 -8.73 5.79
C CYS A 14 5.86 -7.68 5.69
N PHE A 15 5.83 -6.93 4.59
CA PHE A 15 4.79 -5.94 4.33
C PHE A 15 3.43 -6.58 4.06
N GLN A 16 3.40 -7.72 3.39
CA GLN A 16 2.16 -8.48 3.20
C GLN A 16 1.61 -8.99 4.54
N ASP A 17 2.47 -9.42 5.47
CA ASP A 17 2.07 -9.89 6.80
C ASP A 17 1.50 -8.75 7.68
N SER A 18 2.02 -7.53 7.51
CA SER A 18 1.52 -6.35 8.22
C SER A 18 0.22 -5.76 7.64
N MET A 19 -0.25 -6.24 6.48
CA MET A 19 -1.50 -5.76 5.87
C MET A 19 -2.73 -6.42 6.49
N THR A 20 -3.63 -5.62 7.05
CA THR A 20 -4.89 -6.11 7.61
C THR A 20 -6.05 -5.94 6.62
N TRP A 21 -6.65 -7.06 6.22
CA TRP A 21 -7.94 -7.20 5.51
C TRP A 21 -8.11 -6.37 4.23
N VAL A 22 -8.40 -5.07 4.34
CA VAL A 22 -8.61 -4.16 3.20
C VAL A 22 -7.34 -4.00 2.37
N ALA A 23 -6.18 -3.88 3.03
CA ALA A 23 -4.89 -3.78 2.35
C ALA A 23 -4.50 -5.10 1.67
N LEU A 24 -4.85 -6.24 2.27
CA LEU A 24 -4.67 -7.57 1.69
C LEU A 24 -5.53 -7.77 0.42
N ASN A 25 -6.79 -7.33 0.46
CA ASN A 25 -7.67 -7.40 -0.71
C ASN A 25 -7.14 -6.54 -1.86
N TRP A 26 -6.62 -5.35 -1.55
CA TRP A 26 -5.90 -4.51 -2.52
C TRP A 26 -4.65 -5.21 -3.06
N TYR A 27 -3.84 -5.83 -2.21
CA TYR A 27 -2.63 -6.54 -2.63
C TYR A 27 -2.92 -7.75 -3.53
N VAL A 28 -3.99 -8.50 -3.26
CA VAL A 28 -4.44 -9.59 -4.15
C VAL A 28 -5.00 -9.05 -5.47
N SER A 29 -5.57 -7.84 -5.48
CA SER A 29 -6.02 -7.16 -6.69
C SER A 29 -4.89 -6.60 -7.55
N LEU A 30 -3.69 -6.41 -6.98
CA LEU A 30 -2.50 -6.06 -7.75
C LEU A 30 -2.12 -7.27 -8.61
N GLU A 31 -2.11 -7.09 -9.93
CA GLU A 31 -1.67 -8.13 -10.86
C GLU A 31 -0.28 -8.63 -10.44
N ARG A 32 -0.21 -9.92 -10.10
CA ARG A 32 0.97 -10.61 -9.55
C ARG A 32 2.25 -10.48 -10.41
N GLY A 33 2.14 -9.95 -11.63
CA GLY A 33 3.25 -9.68 -12.54
C GLY A 33 3.77 -8.23 -12.57
N ARG A 34 3.09 -7.27 -11.93
CA ARG A 34 3.49 -5.85 -11.94
C ARG A 34 4.50 -5.49 -10.85
N ILE A 35 4.49 -6.20 -9.72
CA ILE A 35 5.34 -5.90 -8.58
C ILE A 35 6.51 -6.87 -8.59
N LYS A 36 7.65 -6.41 -9.12
CA LYS A 36 8.88 -7.23 -9.22
C LYS A 36 9.91 -6.84 -8.17
N THR A 37 9.82 -5.62 -7.65
CA THR A 37 10.70 -5.08 -6.61
C THR A 37 9.89 -4.48 -5.46
N TRP A 38 10.51 -4.33 -4.30
CA TRP A 38 9.95 -3.60 -3.16
C TRP A 38 9.57 -2.17 -3.54
N ARG A 39 10.35 -1.56 -4.44
CA ARG A 39 10.11 -0.20 -4.94
C ARG A 39 8.78 -0.09 -5.67
N ASP A 40 8.46 -1.04 -6.54
CA ASP A 40 7.18 -1.09 -7.26
C ASP A 40 6.00 -1.22 -6.29
N LEU A 41 6.17 -2.04 -5.24
CA LEU A 41 5.16 -2.23 -4.19
C LEU A 41 4.92 -0.95 -3.39
N ALA A 42 6.00 -0.31 -2.96
CA ALA A 42 5.93 0.93 -2.19
C ALA A 42 5.31 2.06 -3.00
N GLU A 43 5.63 2.19 -4.29
CA GLU A 43 5.04 3.21 -5.17
C GLU A 43 3.55 2.96 -5.41
N ALA A 44 3.14 1.71 -5.66
CA ALA A 44 1.74 1.34 -5.80
C ALA A 44 0.95 1.63 -4.51
N PHE A 45 1.53 1.31 -3.35
CA PHE A 45 0.93 1.56 -2.04
C PHE A 45 0.75 3.06 -1.78
N LEU A 46 1.77 3.86 -2.04
CA LEU A 46 1.68 5.32 -1.90
C LEU A 46 0.63 5.92 -2.83
N LYS A 47 0.51 5.42 -4.06
CA LYS A 47 -0.52 5.87 -5.00
C LYS A 47 -1.93 5.52 -4.51
N GLN A 48 -2.12 4.31 -3.98
CA GLN A 48 -3.39 3.88 -3.40
C GLN A 48 -3.76 4.72 -2.17
N TYR A 49 -2.80 4.97 -1.28
CA TYR A 49 -3.03 5.74 -0.06
C TYR A 49 -3.28 7.22 -0.36
N LYS A 50 -2.55 7.82 -1.30
CA LYS A 50 -2.82 9.19 -1.77
C LYS A 50 -4.22 9.34 -2.35
N TYR A 51 -4.69 8.34 -3.10
CA TYR A 51 -6.06 8.37 -3.59
C TYR A 51 -7.08 8.33 -2.45
N ASN A 52 -6.83 7.54 -1.39
CA ASN A 52 -7.68 7.56 -0.20
C ASN A 52 -7.64 8.90 0.55
N GLU A 53 -6.51 9.61 0.55
CA GLU A 53 -6.38 10.94 1.18
C GLU A 53 -7.08 12.03 0.36
N ASP A 54 -6.96 12.00 -0.97
CA ASP A 54 -7.63 12.95 -1.88
C ASP A 54 -9.15 12.71 -1.96
N MET A 55 -9.56 11.43 -1.88
CA MET A 55 -10.96 11.02 -1.88
C MET A 55 -11.59 11.04 -0.49
N ALA A 56 -10.81 11.27 0.57
CA ALA A 56 -11.35 11.48 1.90
C ALA A 56 -12.15 12.79 1.90
N PRO A 57 -13.45 12.76 2.25
CA PRO A 57 -14.23 13.99 2.32
C PRO A 57 -13.62 14.90 3.38
N ASP A 58 -13.23 16.09 2.96
CA ASP A 58 -12.71 17.11 3.87
C ASP A 58 -13.74 17.40 4.98
N ARG A 59 -13.27 17.88 6.14
CA ARG A 59 -14.16 18.25 7.24
C ARG A 59 -15.28 19.21 6.81
N SER A 60 -15.03 20.05 5.81
CA SER A 60 -16.04 20.91 5.18
C SER A 60 -17.07 20.13 4.34
N GLN A 61 -16.65 19.12 3.57
CA GLN A 61 -17.55 18.23 2.82
C GLN A 61 -18.44 17.42 3.77
N LEU A 62 -17.85 16.88 4.84
CA LEU A 62 -18.59 16.14 5.87
C LEU A 62 -19.63 17.01 6.59
N GLN A 63 -19.30 18.27 6.87
CA GLN A 63 -20.25 19.21 7.50
C GLN A 63 -21.40 19.62 6.56
N ASN A 64 -21.21 19.56 5.24
CA ASN A 64 -22.25 19.87 4.26
C ASN A 64 -23.13 18.64 3.88
N MET A 65 -22.85 17.46 4.44
CA MET A 65 -23.70 16.27 4.28
C MET A 65 -24.77 16.13 5.40
N VAL A 66 -24.86 17.10 6.30
CA VAL A 66 -25.89 17.22 7.36
C VAL A 66 -26.91 18.28 6.96
#